data_AF-A0A828PJJ4-F1
#
_entry.id   AF-A0A828PJJ4-F1
#
_cell.length_a   1.000
_cell.length_b   1.000
_cell.length_c   1.000
_cell.angle_alpha   90.00
_cell.angle_beta   90.00
_cell.angle_gamma   90.00
#
_symmetry.space_group_name_H-M   'P 1'
#
loop_
_entity.id
_entity.type
_entity.pdbx_description
1 polymer ?
#
loop_
_entity_poly.entity_id
_entity_poly.type
_entity_poly.pdbx_seq_one_letter_code
_entity_poly.pdbx_strand_id
1 'polypeptide(L)' 'MKAQQLKNAILQLAIQGKLVPQDPTDEPASVLLEKIKQKKDRLIAEGKIKKSKK' A
#
# COMPACT_ATOMS: atom_id res chain seq x y z
N MET A 1 -22.11 -0.66 -26.99
CA MET A 1 -21.28 -0.59 -25.78
C MET A 1 -21.50 -1.87 -25.00
N LYS A 2 -20.59 -2.83 -25.20
CA LYS A 2 -20.81 -4.27 -24.97
C LYS A 2 -20.46 -4.60 -23.52
N ALA A 3 -21.30 -5.35 -22.80
CA ALA A 3 -21.16 -5.72 -21.38
C ALA A 3 -19.74 -6.05 -20.88
N GLN A 4 -18.85 -6.54 -21.75
CA GLN A 4 -17.43 -6.74 -21.46
C GLN A 4 -16.69 -5.47 -21.02
N GLN A 5 -16.98 -4.31 -21.61
CA GLN A 5 -16.36 -3.04 -21.23
C GLN A 5 -16.72 -2.64 -19.79
N LEU A 6 -17.98 -2.86 -19.40
CA LEU A 6 -18.44 -2.62 -18.03
C LEU A 6 -17.77 -3.58 -17.04
N LYS A 7 -17.69 -4.88 -17.38
CA LYS A 7 -17.00 -5.88 -16.55
C LYS A 7 -15.52 -5.52 -16.33
N ASN A 8 -14.84 -5.09 -17.40
CA ASN A 8 -13.44 -4.67 -17.32
C ASN A 8 -13.28 -3.41 -16.44
N ALA A 9 -14.19 -2.44 -16.55
CA ALA A 9 -14.18 -1.24 -15.71
C ALA A 9 -14.39 -1.55 -14.23
N ILE A 10 -15.35 -2.43 -13.90
CA ILE A 10 -15.59 -2.87 -12.52
C ILE A 10 -14.36 -3.62 -11.97
N LEU A 11 -13.75 -4.52 -12.75
CA LEU A 11 -12.54 -5.22 -12.34
C LEU A 11 -11.40 -4.24 -12.05
N GLN A 12 -11.22 -3.23 -12.89
CA GLN A 12 -10.20 -2.21 -12.68
C GLN A 12 -10.44 -1.42 -11.39
N LEU A 13 -11.68 -1.05 -11.10
CA LEU A 13 -12.03 -0.36 -9.85
C LEU A 13 -11.82 -1.26 -8.62
N ALA A 14 -12.08 -2.57 -8.75
CA ALA A 14 -11.81 -3.56 -7.71
C ALA A 14 -10.32 -3.65 -7.37
N ILE A 15 -9.46 -3.74 -8.40
CA ILE A 15 -8.01 -3.79 -8.25
C ILE A 15 -7.48 -2.52 -7.59
N GLN A 16 -8.07 -1.36 -7.92
CA GLN A 16 -7.73 -0.08 -7.30
C GLN A 16 -8.27 0.10 -5.88
N GLY A 17 -9.08 -0.83 -5.36
CA GLY A 17 -9.70 -0.73 -4.03
C GLY A 17 -10.84 0.29 -3.95
N LYS A 18 -11.34 0.80 -5.08
CA LYS A 18 -12.33 1.90 -5.15
C LYS A 18 -13.78 1.45 -5.08
N LEU A 19 -14.03 0.16 -4.89
CA LEU A 19 -15.40 -0.39 -4.79
C LEU A 19 -16.04 -0.14 -3.42
N VAL A 20 -15.27 0.31 -2.43
CA VAL A 20 -15.71 0.63 -1.08
C VAL A 20 -15.39 2.11 -0.80
N PRO A 21 -16.26 2.85 -0.10
CA PRO A 21 -15.96 4.21 0.33
C PRO A 21 -14.61 4.28 1.04
N GLN A 22 -13.77 5.23 0.63
CA GLN A 22 -12.51 5.50 1.30
C GLN A 22 -12.78 6.42 2.49
N ASP A 23 -12.10 6.18 3.61
CA ASP A 23 -12.16 7.08 4.75
C ASP A 23 -11.13 8.21 4.53
N PRO A 24 -11.55 9.49 4.44
CA PRO A 24 -10.63 10.61 4.28
C PRO A 24 -9.72 10.82 5.50
N THR A 25 -10.03 10.18 6.64
CA THR A 25 -9.23 10.20 7.86
C THR A 25 -8.23 9.05 7.94
N ASP A 26 -8.22 8.15 6.93
CA ASP A 26 -7.24 7.07 6.86
C ASP A 26 -5.81 7.60 6.90
N GLU A 27 -4.96 6.87 7.63
CA GLU A 27 -3.54 7.22 7.74
C GLU A 27 -2.90 7.19 6.34
N PRO A 28 -2.25 8.28 5.90
CA PRO A 28 -1.61 8.29 4.59
C PRO A 28 -0.46 7.28 4.59
N ALA A 29 -0.23 6.65 3.43
CA ALA A 29 0.81 5.63 3.28
C ALA A 29 2.20 6.11 3.70
N SER A 30 2.47 7.41 3.64
CA SER A 30 3.71 8.04 4.12
C SER A 30 4.01 7.75 5.59
N VAL A 31 2.99 7.74 6.46
CA VAL A 31 3.16 7.48 7.89
C VAL A 31 3.50 6.02 8.14
N LEU A 32 2.85 5.09 7.43
CA LEU A 32 3.22 3.67 7.47
C LEU A 32 4.66 3.44 6.98
N LEU A 33 5.06 4.11 5.90
CA LEU A 33 6.43 4.02 5.38
C LEU A 33 7.46 4.51 6.39
N GLU A 34 7.18 5.59 7.11
CA GLU A 34 8.04 6.11 8.17
C GLU A 34 8.15 5.11 9.34
N LYS A 35 7.02 4.53 9.79
CA LYS A 35 7.01 3.45 10.80
C LYS A 35 7.85 2.25 10.36
N ILE A 36 7.73 1.84 9.10
CA ILE A 36 8.51 0.73 8.53
C ILE A 36 10.00 1.06 8.53
N LYS A 37 10.38 2.29 8.15
CA LYS A 37 11.78 2.74 8.13
C LYS A 37 12.38 2.73 9.53
N GLN A 38 11.69 3.30 10.52
CA GLN A 38 12.14 3.30 11.92
C GLN A 38 12.27 1.88 12.47
N LYS A 39 11.31 1.00 12.19
CA LYS A 39 11.37 -0.41 12.58
C LYS A 39 12.54 -1.13 11.92
N LYS A 40 12.80 -0.85 10.63
CA LYS A 40 13.94 -1.41 9.89
C LYS A 40 15.26 -0.94 10.50
N ASP A 41 15.40 0.34 10.80
CA ASP A 41 16.62 0.89 11.40
C ASP A 41 16.87 0.28 12.79
N ARG A 42 15.82 0.10 13.60
CA ARG A 42 15.91 -0.63 14.87
C ARG A 42 16.38 -2.08 14.68
N LEU A 43 15.81 -2.81 13.72
CA LEU A 43 16.20 -4.20 13.46
C LEU A 43 17.63 -4.31 12.91
N ILE A 44 18.12 -3.30 12.18
CA ILE A 44 19.52 -3.21 11.74
C ILE A 44 20.42 -2.98 12.94
N ALA A 45 20.06 -2.07 13.85
CA ALA A 45 20.80 -1.82 15.08
C ALA A 45 20.85 -3.06 16.00
N GLU A 46 19.76 -3.82 16.07
CA GLU A 46 19.68 -5.10 16.78
C GLU A 46 20.41 -6.25 16.04
N GLY A 47 20.99 -6.02 14.87
CA GLY A 47 21.72 -7.02 14.08
C GLY A 47 20.84 -8.11 13.44
N LYS A 48 19.51 -8.00 13.55
CA LYS A 48 18.56 -9.01 13.06
C LYS A 48 18.39 -9.00 11.55
N ILE A 49 18.63 -7.85 10.91
CA ILE A 49 18.57 -7.71 9.45
C ILE A 49 19.79 -6.95 8.92
N LYS A 50 20.26 -7.32 7.74
CA LYS A 50 21.34 -6.61 7.05
C LYS A 50 20.80 -5.32 6.43
N LYS A 51 21.60 -4.25 6.48
CA LYS A 51 21.28 -3.02 5.76
C LYS A 51 21.18 -3.33 4.26
N SER A 52 20.06 -2.99 3.64
CA SER A 52 19.90 -3.18 2.19
C SER A 52 20.96 -2.34 1.48
N LYS A 53 21.73 -2.97 0.58
CA LYS A 53 22.57 -2.23 -0.35
C LYS A 53 21.64 -1.44 -1.28
N LYS A 54 21.95 -0.15 -1.42
CA LYS A 54 21.24 0.77 -2.29
C LYS A 54 21.41 0.34 -3.74
#